data_AF-A0AA39JDV1-F1
#
_entry.id   AF-A0AA39JDV1-F1
#
_cell.length_a   1.000
_cell.length_b   1.000
_cell.length_c   1.000
_cell.angle_alpha   90.00
_cell.angle_beta   90.00
_cell.angle_gamma   90.00
#
_symmetry.space_group_name_H-M   'P 1'
#
loop_
_entity.id
_entity.type
_entity.pdbx_description
1 polymer ?
#
loop_
_entity_poly.entity_id
_entity_poly.type
_entity_poly.pdbx_seq_one_letter_code
_entity_poly.pdbx_strand_id
1 'polypeptide(L)'
;MSAIDNLKHHALTDKDGNPIRGRDGQVITGTSMTIDRTKLSPGSIVIANSTGSPVILSREEINRVIPDKGPLHHACGACLNCPSAGEKQYSRCAGCSTTYYCSQQCQKAHWPQHKSMCKERKTARAQLKEREEKARLAGQVYYDPRTLTEWYRKHDSAVEFAAYHVLEIFKGPEHSLMATHVAYFELDQNPDSPNDASTVVLKTVVAFDRKKLEKMFSMRPANIEMCERSIKSGYMILFFADEKHGSMCMEMHQAPAPDWIRPVDQWMLYFKLKVNRDIKK
;
A
#
# COMPACT_ATOMS: atom_id res chain seq x y z
N MET A 1 -19.49 15.87 1.55
CA MET A 1 -20.00 14.68 2.27
C MET A 1 -19.07 13.54 1.94
N SER A 2 -18.07 13.34 2.80
CA SER A 2 -16.98 12.38 2.57
C SER A 2 -17.48 10.98 2.92
N ALA A 3 -16.88 9.94 2.34
CA ALA A 3 -17.19 8.54 2.63
C ALA A 3 -16.87 8.11 4.09
N ILE A 4 -16.58 9.06 4.98
CA ILE A 4 -16.18 8.89 6.39
C ILE A 4 -17.40 8.72 7.31
N ASP A 5 -18.59 9.16 6.92
CA ASP A 5 -19.75 9.24 7.83
C ASP A 5 -20.43 7.88 8.17
N ASN A 6 -19.97 6.76 7.61
CA ASN A 6 -20.59 5.44 7.80
C ASN A 6 -19.87 4.50 8.78
N LEU A 7 -18.84 4.95 9.50
CA LEU A 7 -18.35 4.22 10.68
C LEU A 7 -19.28 4.53 11.86
N LYS A 8 -20.36 3.77 12.00
CA LYS A 8 -21.25 3.87 13.17
C LYS A 8 -20.42 3.75 14.45
N HIS A 9 -20.38 4.83 15.21
CA HIS A 9 -19.73 4.90 16.52
C HIS A 9 -20.38 3.88 17.47
N HIS A 10 -19.66 2.81 17.83
CA HIS A 10 -20.10 1.90 18.88
C HIS A 10 -19.67 2.43 20.25
N ALA A 11 -20.59 2.42 21.22
CA ALA A 11 -20.30 2.74 22.61
C ALA A 11 -19.44 1.64 23.22
N LEU A 12 -18.36 2.01 23.92
CA LEU A 12 -17.59 1.05 24.71
C LEU A 12 -18.47 0.53 25.85
N THR A 13 -18.54 -0.77 26.09
CA THR A 13 -19.33 -1.35 27.18
C THR A 13 -18.46 -2.08 28.20
N ASP A 14 -18.88 -2.10 29.47
CA ASP A 14 -18.29 -2.97 30.49
C ASP A 14 -18.65 -4.45 30.25
N LYS A 15 -18.16 -5.33 31.13
CA LYS A 15 -18.39 -6.79 31.08
C LYS A 15 -19.87 -7.19 31.17
N ASP A 16 -20.72 -6.29 31.66
CA ASP A 16 -22.15 -6.50 31.86
C ASP A 16 -22.97 -5.80 30.76
N GLY A 17 -22.31 -5.19 29.77
CA GLY A 17 -22.93 -4.55 28.60
C GLY A 17 -23.29 -3.07 28.79
N ASN A 18 -22.88 -2.42 29.88
CA ASN A 18 -23.22 -1.03 30.15
C ASN A 18 -22.24 -0.05 29.50
N PRO A 19 -22.69 1.06 28.86
CA PRO A 19 -21.81 2.05 28.23
C PRO A 19 -20.83 2.73 29.21
N ILE A 20 -19.53 2.66 28.91
CA ILE A 20 -18.45 3.29 29.65
C ILE A 20 -18.44 4.80 29.35
N ARG A 21 -18.38 5.62 30.41
CA ARG A 21 -18.44 7.08 30.34
C ARG A 21 -17.13 7.73 30.79
N GLY A 22 -16.77 8.85 30.15
CA GLY A 22 -15.62 9.68 30.49
C GLY A 22 -15.83 10.50 31.77
N ARG A 23 -14.81 11.24 32.21
CA ARG A 23 -14.89 12.10 33.41
C ARG A 23 -15.89 13.26 33.26
N ASP A 24 -16.25 13.57 32.03
CA ASP A 24 -17.27 14.55 31.63
C ASP A 24 -18.68 13.94 31.53
N GLY A 25 -18.84 12.64 31.83
CA GLY A 25 -20.11 11.91 31.77
C GLY A 25 -20.54 11.50 30.36
N GLN A 26 -19.77 11.82 29.31
CA GLN A 26 -20.08 11.43 27.94
C GLN A 26 -19.71 9.98 27.67
N VAL A 27 -20.50 9.30 26.84
CA VAL A 27 -20.22 7.92 26.43
C VAL A 27 -18.96 7.93 25.56
N ILE A 28 -17.98 7.12 25.94
CA ILE A 28 -16.74 7.00 25.16
C ILE A 28 -17.07 6.16 23.93
N THR A 29 -16.98 6.77 22.75
CA THR A 29 -17.18 6.09 21.47
C THR A 29 -15.84 5.77 20.82
N GLY A 30 -15.64 4.51 20.45
CA GLY A 30 -14.46 4.07 19.73
C GLY A 30 -14.56 2.62 19.28
N THR A 31 -13.87 2.26 18.20
CA THR A 31 -13.65 0.87 17.81
C THR A 31 -12.59 0.29 18.74
N SER A 32 -12.95 -0.12 19.96
CA SER A 32 -12.01 -0.87 20.80
C SER A 32 -11.96 -2.32 20.30
N MET A 33 -10.77 -2.77 19.94
CA MET A 33 -10.49 -4.18 19.66
C MET A 33 -9.65 -4.74 20.80
N THR A 34 -10.08 -5.87 21.38
CA THR A 34 -9.29 -6.58 22.38
C THR A 34 -8.32 -7.50 21.66
N ILE A 35 -7.02 -7.24 21.85
CA ILE A 35 -5.95 -8.02 21.23
C ILE A 35 -5.32 -8.88 22.33
N ASP A 36 -5.30 -10.20 22.11
CA ASP A 36 -4.55 -11.11 22.97
C ASP A 36 -3.05 -10.85 22.81
N ARG A 37 -2.46 -10.18 23.80
CA ARG A 37 -1.05 -9.78 23.78
C ARG A 37 -0.10 -10.98 23.77
N THR A 38 -0.55 -12.17 24.19
CA THR A 38 0.28 -13.39 24.18
C THR A 38 0.55 -13.89 22.77
N LYS A 39 -0.29 -13.51 21.82
CA LYS A 39 -0.15 -13.83 20.38
C LYS A 39 0.64 -12.77 19.61
N LEU A 40 1.02 -11.67 20.26
CA LEU A 40 1.84 -10.62 19.64
C LEU A 40 3.33 -10.97 19.75
N SER A 41 4.02 -10.89 18.62
CA SER A 41 5.47 -10.93 18.51
C SER A 41 5.95 -9.74 17.68
N PRO A 42 7.23 -9.34 17.76
CA PRO A 42 7.77 -8.31 16.87
C PRO A 42 7.54 -8.66 15.40
N GLY A 43 6.86 -7.77 14.68
CA GLY A 43 6.48 -7.99 13.28
C GLY A 43 5.14 -8.72 13.08
N SER A 44 4.40 -9.03 14.15
CA SER A 44 3.01 -9.46 14.06
C SER A 44 2.13 -8.42 13.35
N ILE A 45 1.23 -8.91 12.52
CA ILE A 45 0.27 -8.13 11.78
C ILE A 45 -1.09 -8.34 12.42
N VAL A 46 -1.70 -7.24 12.87
CA VAL A 46 -3.05 -7.26 13.41
C VAL A 46 -4.01 -6.86 12.30
N ILE A 47 -4.92 -7.77 12.00
CA ILE A 47 -5.97 -7.59 11.01
C ILE A 47 -7.28 -7.49 11.78
N ALA A 48 -7.87 -6.29 11.78
CA ALA A 48 -9.18 -6.06 12.37
C ALA A 48 -10.24 -5.95 11.27
N ASN A 49 -11.46 -6.36 11.57
CA ASN A 49 -12.66 -6.03 10.78
C ASN A 49 -13.62 -5.22 11.67
N SER A 50 -14.59 -4.55 11.04
CA SER A 50 -15.58 -3.74 11.76
C SER A 50 -16.61 -4.58 12.53
N THR A 51 -16.65 -5.89 12.30
CA THR A 51 -17.74 -6.78 12.75
C THR A 51 -17.26 -8.04 13.49
N GLY A 52 -15.96 -8.22 13.72
CA GLY A 52 -15.39 -9.45 14.28
C GLY A 52 -14.14 -9.23 15.13
N SER A 53 -13.58 -10.34 15.62
CA SER A 53 -12.39 -10.32 16.47
C SER A 53 -11.14 -10.03 15.63
N PRO A 54 -10.20 -9.21 16.12
CA PRO A 54 -8.94 -8.99 15.44
C PRO A 54 -8.17 -10.31 15.38
N VAL A 55 -7.59 -10.58 14.24
CA VAL A 55 -6.71 -11.72 14.03
C VAL A 55 -5.28 -11.24 13.95
N ILE A 56 -4.40 -12.02 14.53
CA ILE A 56 -2.98 -11.71 14.64
C ILE A 56 -2.26 -12.77 13.84
N LEU A 57 -1.54 -12.35 12.80
CA LEU A 57 -0.70 -13.22 11.99
C LEU A 57 0.76 -12.83 12.16
N SER A 58 1.63 -13.81 12.31
CA SER A 58 3.07 -13.66 12.15
C SER A 58 3.44 -13.48 10.67
N ARG A 59 4.66 -12.97 10.43
CA ARG A 59 5.21 -12.89 9.07
C ARG A 59 5.28 -14.26 8.40
N GLU A 60 5.59 -15.30 9.16
CA GLU A 60 5.66 -16.67 8.65
C GLU A 60 4.28 -17.19 8.20
N GLU A 61 3.24 -16.94 9.00
CA GLU A 61 1.86 -17.32 8.63
C GLU A 61 1.40 -16.60 7.36
N ILE A 62 1.73 -15.32 7.19
CA ILE A 62 1.44 -14.59 5.95
C ILE A 62 2.16 -15.20 4.75
N ASN A 63 3.43 -15.54 4.91
CA ASN A 63 4.23 -16.16 3.85
C ASN A 63 3.75 -17.56 3.47
N ARG A 64 3.04 -18.27 4.36
CA ARG A 64 2.41 -19.57 4.05
C ARG A 64 1.12 -19.42 3.24
N VAL A 65 0.37 -18.35 3.48
CA VAL A 65 -0.92 -18.08 2.77
C VAL A 65 -0.67 -17.53 1.37
N ILE A 66 0.38 -16.73 1.21
CA ILE A 66 0.81 -16.18 -0.09
C ILE A 66 2.09 -16.93 -0.50
N PRO A 67 1.98 -18.08 -1.19
CA PRO A 67 3.13 -18.91 -1.50
C PRO A 67 4.12 -18.17 -2.41
N ASP A 68 5.39 -18.49 -2.17
CA ASP A 68 6.62 -18.07 -2.84
C ASP A 68 6.54 -16.84 -3.75
N LYS A 69 6.97 -15.72 -3.18
CA LYS A 69 7.26 -14.51 -3.93
C LYS A 69 8.58 -14.75 -4.61
N GLY A 70 8.53 -15.08 -5.90
CA GLY A 70 9.67 -14.76 -6.76
C GLY A 70 10.19 -13.37 -6.37
N PRO A 71 11.51 -13.13 -6.35
CA PRO A 71 12.03 -11.91 -5.72
C PRO A 71 11.32 -10.68 -6.32
N LEU A 72 11.22 -9.57 -5.57
CA LEU A 72 10.78 -8.26 -6.08
C LEU A 72 11.76 -7.77 -7.16
N HIS A 73 11.80 -8.50 -8.27
CA HIS A 73 12.56 -8.21 -9.44
C HIS A 73 11.70 -7.29 -10.28
N HIS A 74 12.35 -6.25 -10.77
CA HIS A 74 11.65 -5.37 -11.66
C HIS A 74 11.60 -6.01 -13.05
N ALA A 75 10.39 -6.40 -13.45
CA ALA A 75 10.12 -6.93 -14.76
C ALA A 75 10.65 -6.00 -15.86
N CYS A 76 11.02 -6.61 -17.00
CA CYS A 76 11.41 -5.84 -18.17
C CYS A 76 10.21 -5.02 -18.66
N GLY A 77 10.38 -3.70 -18.79
CA GLY A 77 9.32 -2.82 -19.27
C GLY A 77 8.84 -3.09 -20.70
N ALA A 78 9.53 -3.97 -21.45
CA ALA A 78 9.16 -4.33 -22.82
C ALA A 78 8.54 -5.74 -22.90
N CYS A 79 9.26 -6.77 -22.45
CA CYS A 79 8.84 -8.17 -22.58
C CYS A 79 8.19 -8.74 -21.33
N LEU A 80 8.12 -7.98 -20.23
CA LEU A 80 7.51 -8.36 -18.95
C LEU A 80 8.15 -9.57 -18.23
N ASN A 81 9.19 -10.17 -18.77
CA ASN A 81 9.97 -11.20 -18.08
C ASN A 81 10.63 -10.63 -16.83
N CYS A 82 10.91 -11.49 -15.85
CA CYS A 82 11.73 -11.20 -14.69
C CYS A 82 13.08 -11.94 -14.78
N PRO A 83 14.16 -11.44 -14.15
CA PRO A 83 15.33 -12.24 -13.84
C PRO A 83 14.93 -13.52 -13.12
N SER A 84 15.61 -14.62 -13.43
CA SER A 84 15.46 -15.87 -12.70
C SER A 84 16.05 -15.73 -11.29
N ALA A 85 15.64 -16.59 -10.37
CA ALA A 85 16.17 -16.57 -9.00
C ALA A 85 17.72 -16.68 -9.02
N GLY A 86 18.38 -15.73 -8.37
CA GLY A 86 19.85 -15.64 -8.31
C GLY A 86 20.51 -14.90 -9.49
N GLU A 87 19.75 -14.49 -10.52
CA GLU A 87 20.29 -13.67 -11.60
C GLU A 87 20.39 -12.19 -11.23
N LYS A 88 21.26 -11.47 -11.95
CA LYS A 88 21.40 -10.01 -11.79
C LYS A 88 20.10 -9.31 -12.16
N GLN A 89 19.74 -8.31 -11.36
CA GLN A 89 18.66 -7.37 -11.70
C GLN A 89 18.91 -6.73 -13.06
N TYR A 90 17.83 -6.48 -13.77
CA TYR A 90 17.85 -5.82 -15.07
C TYR A 90 18.42 -4.39 -15.00
N SER A 91 18.89 -3.91 -16.14
CA SER A 91 19.47 -2.56 -16.24
C SER A 91 18.37 -1.51 -16.16
N ARG A 92 18.58 -0.48 -15.33
CA ARG A 92 17.67 0.66 -15.21
C ARG A 92 17.85 1.61 -16.39
N CYS A 93 16.75 2.19 -16.86
CA CYS A 93 16.79 3.33 -17.78
C CYS A 93 17.64 4.46 -17.18
N ALA A 94 18.67 4.91 -17.88
CA ALA A 94 19.56 5.97 -17.42
C ALA A 94 18.84 7.33 -17.24
N GLY A 95 17.74 7.57 -17.96
CA GLY A 95 16.98 8.82 -17.90
C GLY A 95 16.12 8.93 -16.64
N CYS A 96 15.22 7.97 -16.43
CA CYS A 96 14.24 8.00 -15.35
C CYS A 96 14.60 7.13 -14.15
N SER A 97 15.59 6.23 -14.27
CA SER A 97 16.09 5.32 -13.22
C SER A 97 15.03 4.42 -12.57
N THR A 98 13.88 4.22 -13.23
CA THR A 98 12.71 3.59 -12.61
C THR A 98 12.02 2.53 -13.49
N THR A 99 12.40 2.42 -14.77
CA THR A 99 11.99 1.30 -15.64
C THR A 99 13.22 0.44 -15.93
N TYR A 100 13.04 -0.88 -15.94
CA TYR A 100 14.10 -1.87 -16.05
C TYR A 100 14.01 -2.60 -17.37
N TYR A 101 15.15 -3.02 -17.92
CA TYR A 101 15.24 -3.73 -19.20
C TYR A 101 16.25 -4.86 -19.12
N CYS A 102 15.85 -6.05 -19.59
CA CYS A 102 16.74 -7.20 -19.71
C CYS A 102 17.83 -6.96 -20.77
N SER A 103 17.56 -6.11 -21.77
CA SER A 103 18.50 -5.79 -22.84
C SER A 103 18.27 -4.40 -23.41
N GLN A 104 19.29 -3.88 -24.09
CA GLN A 104 19.22 -2.62 -24.83
C GLN A 104 18.20 -2.68 -25.98
N GLN A 105 17.97 -3.87 -26.55
CA GLN A 105 16.95 -4.11 -27.57
C GLN A 105 15.55 -3.91 -27.01
N CYS A 106 15.26 -4.48 -25.84
CA CYS A 106 13.99 -4.26 -25.14
C CYS A 106 13.76 -2.78 -24.82
N GLN A 107 14.80 -2.06 -24.37
CA GLN A 107 14.71 -0.62 -24.14
C GLN A 107 14.36 0.15 -25.42
N LYS A 108 15.01 -0.15 -26.55
CA LYS A 108 14.75 0.51 -27.84
C LYS A 108 13.34 0.20 -28.36
N ALA A 109 12.91 -1.05 -28.26
CA ALA A 109 11.57 -1.48 -28.67
C ALA A 109 10.46 -0.79 -27.87
N HIS A 110 10.64 -0.63 -26.56
CA HIS A 110 9.69 0.06 -25.68
C HIS A 110 9.83 1.59 -25.71
N TRP A 111 10.86 2.15 -26.34
CA TRP A 111 11.12 3.59 -26.31
C TRP A 111 9.96 4.47 -26.79
N PRO A 112 9.25 4.16 -27.90
CA PRO A 112 8.12 4.95 -28.35
C PRO A 112 7.05 5.15 -27.27
N GLN A 113 6.77 4.12 -26.48
CA GLN A 113 5.79 4.14 -25.39
C GLN A 113 6.40 4.71 -24.09
N HIS A 114 7.68 4.44 -23.83
CA HIS A 114 8.36 4.85 -22.61
C HIS A 114 8.74 6.34 -22.57
N LYS A 115 9.01 6.96 -23.72
CA LYS A 115 9.64 8.29 -23.82
C LYS A 115 8.89 9.37 -23.03
N SER A 116 7.57 9.42 -23.12
CA SER A 116 6.73 10.38 -22.39
C SER A 116 6.89 10.19 -20.88
N MET A 117 6.62 8.99 -20.39
CA MET A 117 6.76 8.62 -18.99
C MET A 117 8.19 8.87 -18.46
N CYS A 118 9.21 8.59 -19.26
CA CYS A 118 10.61 8.82 -18.89
C CYS A 118 10.89 10.31 -18.61
N LYS A 119 10.39 11.20 -19.48
CA LYS A 119 10.50 12.65 -19.29
C LYS A 119 9.73 13.09 -18.04
N GLU A 120 8.51 12.59 -17.85
CA GLU A 120 7.69 12.95 -16.69
C GLU A 120 8.34 12.55 -15.38
N ARG A 121 8.89 11.33 -15.29
CA ARG A 121 9.60 10.88 -14.09
C ARG A 121 10.86 11.70 -13.81
N LYS A 122 11.58 12.14 -14.85
CA LYS A 122 12.72 13.05 -14.71
C LYS A 122 12.28 14.42 -14.18
N THR A 123 11.18 14.96 -14.70
CA THR A 123 10.59 16.22 -14.23
C THR A 123 10.10 16.11 -12.79
N ALA A 124 9.37 15.04 -12.45
CA ALA A 124 8.89 14.79 -11.08
C ALA A 124 10.06 14.74 -10.08
N ARG A 125 11.16 14.07 -10.43
CA ARG A 125 12.36 14.06 -9.60
C ARG A 125 12.97 15.45 -9.40
N ALA A 126 12.99 16.29 -10.42
CA ALA A 126 13.46 17.67 -10.30
C ALA A 126 12.52 18.51 -9.41
N GLN A 127 11.21 18.36 -9.59
CA GLN A 127 10.19 19.02 -8.78
C GLN A 127 10.27 18.62 -7.30
N LEU A 128 10.57 17.35 -6.99
CA LEU A 128 10.79 16.92 -5.61
C LEU A 128 11.97 17.65 -4.97
N LYS A 129 13.10 17.78 -5.68
CA LYS A 129 14.26 18.55 -5.19
C LYS A 129 13.95 20.03 -4.99
N GLU A 130 13.17 20.61 -5.91
CA GLU A 130 12.73 22.00 -5.78
C GLU A 130 11.78 22.21 -4.60
N ARG A 131 10.83 21.29 -4.39
CA ARG A 131 9.92 21.29 -3.23
C ARG A 131 10.69 21.18 -1.92
N GLU A 132 11.66 20.27 -1.85
CA GLU A 132 12.54 20.08 -0.70
C GLU A 132 13.31 21.35 -0.38
N GLU A 133 13.95 21.96 -1.38
CA GLU A 133 14.70 23.21 -1.21
C GLU A 133 13.79 24.36 -0.80
N LYS A 134 12.61 24.49 -1.42
CA LYS A 134 11.63 25.52 -1.06
C LYS A 134 11.15 25.37 0.38
N ALA A 135 10.85 24.16 0.83
CA ALA A 135 10.47 23.89 2.21
C ALA A 135 11.62 24.23 3.18
N ARG A 136 12.85 23.85 2.83
CA ARG A 136 14.06 24.19 3.60
C ARG A 136 14.23 25.71 3.74
N LEU A 137 14.12 26.46 2.64
CA LEU A 137 14.23 27.92 2.64
C LEU A 137 13.10 28.60 3.43
N ALA A 138 11.90 28.02 3.42
CA ALA A 138 10.75 28.53 4.16
C ALA A 138 10.72 28.08 5.64
N GLY A 139 11.68 27.28 6.11
CA GLY A 139 11.66 26.70 7.45
C GLY A 139 10.48 25.73 7.67
N GLN A 140 9.92 25.19 6.60
CA GLN A 140 8.78 24.27 6.65
C GLN A 140 9.25 22.81 6.65
N VAL A 141 8.47 21.95 7.30
CA VAL A 141 8.70 20.50 7.28
C VAL A 141 8.49 19.97 5.86
N TYR A 142 9.48 19.26 5.33
CA TYR A 142 9.38 18.56 4.05
C TYR A 142 9.09 17.07 4.26
N TYR A 143 7.99 16.62 3.67
CA TYR A 143 7.58 15.24 3.65
C TYR A 143 7.99 14.62 2.31
N ASP A 144 8.96 13.71 2.36
CA ASP A 144 9.50 13.05 1.18
C ASP A 144 8.64 11.83 0.80
N PRO A 145 8.05 11.79 -0.40
CA PRO A 145 7.27 10.63 -0.86
C PRO A 145 8.08 9.33 -0.93
N ARG A 146 9.41 9.39 -1.02
CA ARG A 146 10.29 8.21 -1.00
C ARG A 146 10.21 7.46 0.33
N THR A 147 9.88 8.16 1.42
CA THR A 147 9.66 7.58 2.74
C THR A 147 8.54 6.55 2.72
N LEU A 148 7.47 6.79 1.94
CA LEU A 148 6.36 5.85 1.78
C LEU A 148 6.79 4.58 1.04
N THR A 149 7.62 4.73 0.00
CA THR A 149 8.18 3.58 -0.73
C THR A 149 9.13 2.77 0.16
N GLU A 150 9.94 3.41 0.99
CA GLU A 150 10.81 2.72 1.96
C GLU A 150 10.00 1.97 3.02
N TRP A 151 8.93 2.58 3.53
CA TRP A 151 8.01 1.92 4.45
C TRP A 151 7.39 0.69 3.80
N TYR A 152 6.85 0.83 2.58
CA TYR A 152 6.28 -0.28 1.83
C TYR A 152 7.28 -1.44 1.70
N ARG A 153 8.53 -1.19 1.27
CA ARG A 153 9.54 -2.24 1.07
C ARG A 153 9.90 -3.00 2.35
N LYS A 154 9.81 -2.35 3.51
CA LYS A 154 10.03 -3.00 4.81
C LYS A 154 8.85 -3.86 5.25
N HIS A 155 7.67 -3.67 4.64
CA HIS A 155 6.40 -4.31 5.00
C HIS A 155 5.72 -4.99 3.79
N ASP A 156 6.49 -5.37 2.78
CA ASP A 156 6.03 -5.92 1.50
C ASP A 156 4.95 -7.01 1.66
N SER A 157 5.16 -7.89 2.63
CA SER A 157 4.30 -9.04 2.88
C SER A 157 2.98 -8.68 3.51
N ALA A 158 2.98 -7.67 4.38
CA ALA A 158 1.77 -7.08 4.93
C ALA A 158 0.95 -6.39 3.84
N VAL A 159 1.65 -5.63 3.00
CA VAL A 159 1.07 -4.82 1.94
C VAL A 159 0.40 -5.70 0.89
N GLU A 160 1.08 -6.74 0.41
CA GLU A 160 0.52 -7.66 -0.58
C GLU A 160 -0.69 -8.40 -0.02
N PHE A 161 -0.58 -8.89 1.22
CA PHE A 161 -1.71 -9.51 1.89
C PHE A 161 -2.91 -8.55 1.98
N ALA A 162 -2.66 -7.28 2.33
CA ALA A 162 -3.72 -6.28 2.38
C ALA A 162 -4.33 -5.99 1.00
N ALA A 163 -3.50 -5.79 -0.02
CA ALA A 163 -3.95 -5.54 -1.38
C ALA A 163 -4.78 -6.72 -1.92
N TYR A 164 -4.32 -7.95 -1.68
CA TYR A 164 -5.00 -9.17 -2.07
C TYR A 164 -6.42 -9.26 -1.50
N HIS A 165 -6.57 -8.96 -0.20
CA HIS A 165 -7.86 -9.05 0.47
C HIS A 165 -8.79 -7.90 0.08
N VAL A 166 -8.26 -6.67 0.04
CA VAL A 166 -9.08 -5.50 -0.24
C VAL A 166 -9.58 -5.52 -1.70
N LEU A 167 -8.76 -6.03 -2.62
CA LEU A 167 -9.15 -6.23 -4.02
C LEU A 167 -9.90 -7.56 -4.26
N GLU A 168 -10.15 -8.34 -3.21
CA GLU A 168 -10.87 -9.62 -3.27
C GLU A 168 -10.31 -10.58 -4.32
N ILE A 169 -8.99 -10.62 -4.48
CA ILE A 169 -8.32 -11.45 -5.49
C ILE A 169 -8.67 -12.93 -5.33
N PHE A 170 -8.97 -13.37 -4.09
CA PHE A 170 -9.44 -14.71 -3.76
C PHE A 170 -10.74 -15.15 -4.44
N LYS A 171 -11.54 -14.21 -4.96
CA LYS A 171 -12.75 -14.53 -5.72
C LYS A 171 -12.43 -14.93 -7.16
N GLY A 172 -11.16 -14.88 -7.56
CA GLY A 172 -10.71 -15.18 -8.92
C GLY A 172 -10.82 -13.98 -9.87
N PRO A 173 -10.29 -14.12 -11.10
CA PRO A 173 -10.16 -13.00 -12.04
C PRO A 173 -11.50 -12.37 -12.44
N GLU A 174 -12.58 -13.15 -12.47
CA GLU A 174 -13.91 -12.68 -12.89
C GLU A 174 -14.69 -11.95 -11.78
N HIS A 175 -14.41 -12.27 -10.52
CA HIS A 175 -15.20 -11.79 -9.37
C HIS A 175 -14.39 -10.91 -8.41
N SER A 176 -13.08 -10.78 -8.61
CA SER A 176 -12.26 -9.84 -7.86
C SER A 176 -12.56 -8.38 -8.25
N LEU A 177 -12.18 -7.46 -7.37
CA LEU A 177 -12.26 -6.02 -7.62
C LEU A 177 -11.10 -5.50 -8.48
N MET A 178 -10.11 -6.33 -8.84
CA MET A 178 -8.90 -5.90 -9.57
C MET A 178 -9.24 -5.20 -10.90
N ALA A 179 -10.29 -5.63 -11.57
CA ALA A 179 -10.73 -5.05 -12.83
C ALA A 179 -11.44 -3.69 -12.69
N THR A 180 -11.68 -3.19 -11.48
CA THR A 180 -12.46 -1.96 -11.23
C THR A 180 -11.86 -1.06 -10.14
N HIS A 181 -11.01 -1.60 -9.27
CA HIS A 181 -10.46 -0.93 -8.10
C HIS A 181 -8.93 -1.01 -8.06
N VAL A 182 -8.34 -0.14 -7.25
CA VAL A 182 -6.93 -0.17 -6.86
C VAL A 182 -6.84 -0.29 -5.34
N ALA A 183 -5.75 -0.84 -4.82
CA ALA A 183 -5.53 -0.89 -3.37
C ALA A 183 -4.94 0.46 -2.92
N TYR A 184 -5.65 1.16 -2.04
CA TYR A 184 -5.25 2.46 -1.53
C TYR A 184 -4.87 2.35 -0.06
N PHE A 185 -3.62 2.69 0.26
CA PHE A 185 -3.01 2.67 1.59
C PHE A 185 -2.86 4.11 2.08
N GLU A 186 -3.65 4.48 3.08
CA GLU A 186 -3.53 5.77 3.75
C GLU A 186 -2.46 5.67 4.85
N LEU A 187 -1.36 6.37 4.66
CA LEU A 187 -0.20 6.45 5.55
C LEU A 187 -0.15 7.82 6.23
N ASP A 188 0.53 7.90 7.36
CA ASP A 188 0.72 9.14 8.11
C ASP A 188 2.20 9.22 8.51
N GLN A 189 2.94 10.13 7.86
CA GLN A 189 4.32 10.44 8.17
C GLN A 189 4.37 11.22 9.48
N ASN A 190 5.24 10.79 10.41
CA ASN A 190 5.37 11.44 11.71
C ASN A 190 5.97 12.85 11.57
N PRO A 191 5.31 13.94 11.99
CA PRO A 191 5.86 15.29 11.89
C PRO A 191 7.19 15.49 12.64
N ASP A 192 7.44 14.72 13.70
CA ASP A 192 8.69 14.79 14.47
C ASP A 192 9.85 14.06 13.76
N SER A 193 9.54 13.18 12.82
CA SER A 193 10.50 12.39 12.04
C SER A 193 9.94 12.11 10.65
N PRO A 194 9.68 13.16 9.85
CA PRO A 194 8.83 13.10 8.64
C PRO A 194 9.38 12.15 7.58
N ASN A 195 10.70 11.98 7.55
CA ASN A 195 11.40 11.16 6.56
C ASN A 195 12.02 9.89 7.17
N ASP A 196 11.60 9.48 8.37
CA ASP A 196 11.94 8.17 8.95
C ASP A 196 10.82 7.17 8.65
N ALA A 197 11.07 6.30 7.66
CA ALA A 197 10.15 5.25 7.26
C ALA A 197 9.79 4.27 8.39
N SER A 198 10.56 4.18 9.48
CA SER A 198 10.20 3.33 10.64
C SER A 198 9.13 3.94 11.55
N THR A 199 8.80 5.21 11.35
CA THR A 199 7.80 5.94 12.15
C THR A 199 6.49 6.17 11.41
N VAL A 200 6.43 5.82 10.11
CA VAL A 200 5.22 5.93 9.29
C VAL A 200 4.15 4.97 9.79
N VAL A 201 2.94 5.48 9.97
CA VAL A 201 1.78 4.72 10.46
C VAL A 201 0.83 4.43 9.31
N LEU A 202 0.40 3.18 9.14
CA LEU A 202 -0.68 2.85 8.21
C LEU A 202 -2.04 3.03 8.89
N LYS A 203 -2.82 3.98 8.38
CA LYS A 203 -4.12 4.38 8.91
C LYS A 203 -5.23 3.47 8.41
N THR A 204 -5.29 3.26 7.10
CA THR A 204 -6.30 2.39 6.48
C THR A 204 -5.85 1.83 5.15
N VAL A 205 -6.46 0.72 4.74
CA VAL A 205 -6.33 0.17 3.39
C VAL A 205 -7.73 -0.11 2.85
N VAL A 206 -8.03 0.41 1.66
CA VAL A 206 -9.35 0.29 1.02
C VAL A 206 -9.21 -0.06 -0.46
N ALA A 207 -10.21 -0.74 -1.02
CA ALA A 207 -10.37 -0.85 -2.47
C ALA A 207 -10.97 0.45 -2.96
N PHE A 208 -10.20 1.19 -3.74
CA PHE A 208 -10.60 2.48 -4.26
C PHE A 208 -11.05 2.37 -5.70
N ASP A 209 -12.26 2.84 -5.99
CA ASP A 209 -12.83 2.83 -7.34
C ASP A 209 -11.94 3.62 -8.30
N ARG A 210 -11.39 2.93 -9.30
CA ARG A 210 -10.39 3.52 -10.18
C ARG A 210 -10.95 4.68 -11.02
N LYS A 211 -12.26 4.70 -11.28
CA LYS A 211 -12.90 5.80 -12.03
C LYS A 211 -12.81 7.14 -11.28
N LYS A 212 -12.54 7.10 -9.98
CA LYS A 212 -12.36 8.30 -9.14
C LYS A 212 -10.90 8.76 -9.07
N LEU A 213 -9.94 8.01 -9.63
CA LEU A 213 -8.51 8.34 -9.62
C LEU A 213 -8.20 9.64 -10.37
N GLU A 214 -8.88 9.88 -11.49
CA GLU A 214 -8.74 11.12 -12.27
C GLU A 214 -8.95 12.37 -11.41
N LYS A 215 -9.99 12.34 -10.58
CA LYS A 215 -10.39 13.47 -9.73
C LYS A 215 -9.49 13.62 -8.50
N MET A 216 -9.03 12.50 -7.94
CA MET A 216 -8.31 12.50 -6.67
C MET A 216 -6.83 12.86 -6.85
N PHE A 217 -6.20 12.38 -7.92
CA PHE A 217 -4.75 12.49 -8.07
C PHE A 217 -4.30 13.46 -9.17
N SER A 218 -5.25 14.11 -9.87
CA SER A 218 -4.94 14.89 -11.08
C SER A 218 -4.03 14.08 -12.03
N MET A 219 -4.25 12.75 -12.09
CA MET A 219 -3.41 11.85 -12.86
C MET A 219 -3.59 12.15 -14.34
N ARG A 220 -2.47 12.30 -15.05
CA ARG A 220 -2.49 12.50 -16.49
C ARG A 220 -3.07 11.26 -17.19
N PRO A 221 -3.77 11.42 -18.33
CA PRO A 221 -4.33 10.31 -19.11
C PRO A 221 -3.34 9.16 -19.38
N ALA A 222 -2.07 9.49 -19.66
CA ALA A 222 -1.03 8.48 -19.90
C ALA A 222 -0.76 7.56 -18.69
N ASN A 223 -0.90 8.07 -17.46
CA ASN A 223 -0.72 7.26 -16.25
C ASN A 223 -1.93 6.34 -16.03
N ILE A 224 -3.13 6.79 -16.39
CA ILE A 224 -4.35 5.99 -16.32
C ILE A 224 -4.27 4.85 -17.33
N GLU A 225 -3.87 5.13 -18.56
CA GLU A 225 -3.68 4.10 -19.59
C GLU A 225 -2.62 3.07 -19.17
N MET A 226 -1.52 3.51 -18.55
CA MET A 226 -0.52 2.61 -17.98
C MET A 226 -1.12 1.70 -16.90
N CYS A 227 -1.94 2.26 -16.00
CA CYS A 227 -2.64 1.48 -14.98
C CYS A 227 -3.56 0.43 -15.63
N GLU A 228 -4.35 0.82 -16.62
CA GLU A 228 -5.25 -0.10 -17.33
C GLU A 228 -4.51 -1.25 -18.02
N ARG A 229 -3.39 -0.97 -18.70
CA ARG A 229 -2.56 -2.02 -19.32
C ARG A 229 -2.03 -2.99 -18.26
N SER A 230 -1.56 -2.46 -17.14
CA SER A 230 -1.00 -3.29 -16.06
C SER A 230 -2.05 -4.21 -15.45
N ILE A 231 -3.27 -3.69 -15.19
CA ILE A 231 -4.41 -4.50 -14.71
C ILE A 231 -4.75 -5.62 -15.71
N LYS A 232 -4.80 -5.30 -17.02
CA LYS A 232 -5.05 -6.31 -18.07
C LYS A 232 -3.95 -7.38 -18.14
N SER A 233 -2.73 -7.03 -17.74
CA SER A 233 -1.59 -7.95 -17.62
C SER A 233 -1.53 -8.67 -16.26
N GLY A 234 -2.56 -8.56 -15.42
CA GLY A 234 -2.65 -9.27 -14.14
C GLY A 234 -1.92 -8.59 -12.98
N TYR A 235 -1.66 -7.29 -13.06
CA TYR A 235 -1.05 -6.53 -11.97
C TYR A 235 -2.10 -5.81 -11.11
N MET A 236 -1.97 -5.97 -9.80
CA MET A 236 -2.58 -5.11 -8.79
C MET A 236 -1.87 -3.76 -8.77
N ILE A 237 -2.64 -2.69 -8.63
CA ILE A 237 -2.11 -1.33 -8.48
C ILE A 237 -2.28 -0.90 -7.04
N LEU A 238 -1.19 -0.47 -6.44
CA LEU A 238 -1.11 -0.07 -5.04
C LEU A 238 -0.73 1.41 -4.97
N PHE A 239 -1.56 2.21 -4.30
CA PHE A 239 -1.26 3.60 -3.97
C PHE A 239 -0.93 3.68 -2.49
N PHE A 240 0.19 4.32 -2.16
CA PHE A 240 0.52 4.70 -0.80
C PHE A 240 0.50 6.21 -0.75
N ALA A 241 -0.35 6.77 0.09
CA ALA A 241 -0.54 8.21 0.15
C ALA A 241 -0.56 8.66 1.60
N ASP A 242 -0.02 9.84 1.83
CA ASP A 242 -0.22 10.63 3.03
C ASP A 242 -0.94 11.89 2.55
N GLU A 243 -2.27 11.87 2.60
CA GLU A 243 -3.09 12.99 2.11
C GLU A 243 -2.83 14.25 2.94
N LYS A 244 -2.64 14.06 4.25
CA LYS A 244 -2.40 15.15 5.21
C LYS A 244 -1.18 15.97 4.83
N HIS A 245 -0.11 15.33 4.36
CA HIS A 245 1.14 16.00 4.02
C HIS A 245 1.43 16.08 2.51
N GLY A 246 0.53 15.56 1.65
CA GLY A 246 0.66 15.66 0.20
C GLY A 246 1.80 14.81 -0.38
N SER A 247 2.04 13.65 0.21
CA SER A 247 2.98 12.64 -0.29
C SER A 247 2.23 11.48 -0.91
N MET A 248 2.74 10.94 -2.01
CA MET A 248 2.15 9.76 -2.64
C MET A 248 3.19 8.99 -3.46
N CYS A 249 3.10 7.67 -3.44
CA CYS A 249 3.76 6.80 -4.40
C CYS A 249 2.82 5.70 -4.90
N MET A 250 3.14 5.14 -6.07
CA MET A 250 2.37 4.08 -6.71
C MET A 250 3.32 2.94 -7.08
N GLU A 251 2.90 1.72 -6.77
CA GLU A 251 3.59 0.48 -7.10
C GLU A 251 2.64 -0.48 -7.82
N MET A 252 3.21 -1.44 -8.53
CA MET A 252 2.48 -2.46 -9.27
C MET A 252 3.02 -3.83 -8.91
N HIS A 253 2.14 -4.71 -8.44
CA HIS A 253 2.48 -6.06 -8.02
C HIS A 253 1.70 -7.04 -8.88
N GLN A 254 2.34 -8.11 -9.34
CA GLN A 254 1.63 -9.17 -10.02
C GLN A 254 0.63 -9.82 -9.04
N ALA A 255 -0.61 -10.05 -9.46
CA ALA A 255 -1.55 -10.83 -8.67
C ALA A 255 -1.01 -12.27 -8.51
N PRO A 256 -1.11 -12.87 -7.31
CA PRO A 256 -0.67 -14.25 -7.10
C PRO A 256 -1.33 -15.22 -8.09
N ALA A 257 -0.60 -16.28 -8.46
CA ALA A 257 -1.13 -17.37 -9.27
C ALA A 257 -2.32 -18.05 -8.57
N PRO A 258 -3.27 -18.65 -9.30
CA PRO A 258 -4.53 -19.18 -8.76
C PRO A 258 -4.40 -20.43 -7.87
N ASP A 259 -3.20 -20.97 -7.69
CA ASP A 259 -2.86 -22.18 -6.91
C ASP A 259 -2.60 -21.90 -5.41
N TRP A 260 -3.03 -20.75 -4.90
CA TRP A 260 -2.87 -20.34 -3.50
C TRP A 260 -3.82 -21.09 -2.55
N ILE A 261 -3.37 -21.26 -1.29
CA ILE A 261 -4.18 -21.86 -0.23
C ILE A 261 -5.20 -20.83 0.24
N ARG A 262 -6.50 -21.09 0.02
CA ARG A 262 -7.57 -20.28 0.62
C ARG A 262 -7.39 -20.25 2.13
N PRO A 263 -7.10 -19.09 2.76
CA PRO A 263 -7.14 -18.99 4.21
C PRO A 263 -8.60 -19.17 4.61
N VAL A 264 -8.90 -20.35 5.17
CA VAL A 264 -10.15 -20.77 5.81
C VAL A 264 -11.23 -19.67 5.89
N ASP A 265 -12.23 -19.78 5.00
CA ASP A 265 -13.55 -19.10 4.82
C ASP A 265 -13.99 -17.89 5.71
N GLN A 266 -13.13 -16.98 6.16
CA GLN A 266 -13.54 -15.95 7.15
C GLN A 266 -13.17 -14.47 6.89
N TRP A 267 -13.15 -13.89 5.67
CA TRP A 267 -12.63 -12.50 5.58
C TRP A 267 -13.26 -11.53 4.56
N MET A 268 -13.89 -10.47 5.12
CA MET A 268 -14.03 -9.12 4.54
C MET A 268 -13.37 -8.13 5.51
N LEU A 269 -12.61 -7.14 5.00
CA LEU A 269 -11.50 -6.55 5.76
C LEU A 269 -11.43 -5.01 5.64
N TYR A 270 -11.19 -4.33 6.76
CA TYR A 270 -10.86 -2.89 6.87
C TYR A 270 -9.63 -2.72 7.79
N PHE A 271 -8.50 -2.26 7.25
CA PHE A 271 -7.21 -2.27 7.99
C PHE A 271 -7.00 -1.04 8.89
N LYS A 272 -6.25 -1.22 9.99
CA LYS A 272 -5.49 -0.16 10.70
C LYS A 272 -4.20 -0.78 11.25
N LEU A 273 -3.06 -0.47 10.64
CA LEU A 273 -1.76 -1.08 10.95
C LEU A 273 -0.96 -0.12 11.84
N LYS A 274 -0.90 -0.43 13.14
CA LYS A 274 -0.04 0.30 14.09
C LYS A 274 1.22 -0.51 14.37
N VAL A 275 2.25 -0.31 13.55
CA VAL A 275 3.59 -0.86 13.80
C VAL A 275 4.31 0.11 14.74
N ASN A 276 4.17 -0.08 16.05
CA ASN A 276 4.98 0.67 17.02
C ASN A 276 6.08 -0.21 17.60
N ARG A 277 7.30 0.32 17.57
CA ARG A 277 8.50 -0.18 18.25
C ARG A 277 8.31 -0.20 19.78
N ASP A 278 9.06 -1.09 20.42
CA ASP A 278 9.36 -1.17 21.84
C ASP A 278 8.19 -1.44 22.79
N ILE A 279 7.68 -2.68 22.75
CA ILE A 279 6.96 -3.24 23.90
C ILE A 279 8.03 -3.66 24.92
N LYS A 280 8.33 -2.77 25.89
CA LYS A 280 8.95 -3.24 27.14
C LYS A 280 7.95 -4.17 27.85
N LYS A 281 8.46 -5.33 28.27
CA LYS A 281 7.72 -6.35 29.03
C LYS A 281 7.06 -5.76 30.27
#